data_AF-A0A2C0ZJC7-F1
#
_entry.id   AF-A0A2C0ZJC7-F1
#
_cell.length_a   1.000
_cell.length_b   1.000
_cell.length_c   1.000
_cell.angle_alpha   90.00
_cell.angle_beta   90.00
_cell.angle_gamma   90.00
#
_symmetry.space_group_name_H-M   'P 1'
#
loop_
_entity.id
_entity.type
_entity.pdbx_description
1 polymer ?
#
loop_
_entity_poly.entity_id
_entity_poly.type
_entity_poly.pdbx_seq_one_letter_code
_entity_poly.pdbx_strand_id
1 'polypeptide(L)'
;MRKVFFLKGPLIFLIAFFSFFSTVQLKNVNAFTSQVLQMGATGEDVIELQSRLKYNGYYTSKVDGVFGYNTYWAVRNFQNNFGMPVDGVVGAKTKAMIVKATKYVKSGSTGSSGSNVPNGYSQNDIQLMANAVYGESRGEPYIGQVAVAAVILNRVSNPSFPNTVSGVIFEPRAFTAVADGQIYLTPNETAKKAVLDAINGWDPTENAIYYFNPDTATSAWIWSRPQIKKIGRHIFCR
;
A
#
# COMPACT_ATOMS: atom_id res chain seq x y z
N MET A 1 4.04 24.67 -97.09
CA MET A 1 4.85 23.83 -96.18
C MET A 1 4.12 23.70 -94.85
N ARG A 2 3.48 22.57 -94.56
CA ARG A 2 2.85 22.25 -93.26
C ARG A 2 3.72 21.19 -92.57
N LYS A 3 4.32 21.49 -91.43
CA LYS A 3 5.04 20.50 -90.61
C LYS A 3 4.08 19.94 -89.56
N VAL A 4 3.87 18.63 -89.60
CA VAL A 4 3.09 17.85 -88.64
C VAL A 4 3.94 17.64 -87.39
N PHE A 5 3.41 18.02 -86.22
CA PHE A 5 4.02 17.70 -84.92
C PHE A 5 3.55 16.31 -84.47
N PHE A 6 4.48 15.37 -84.30
CA PHE A 6 4.25 14.12 -83.57
C PHE A 6 4.68 14.30 -82.11
N LEU A 7 3.71 14.35 -81.18
CA LEU A 7 3.99 14.16 -79.75
C LEU A 7 4.27 12.67 -79.49
N LYS A 8 5.44 12.35 -78.96
CA LYS A 8 5.70 11.09 -78.24
C LYS A 8 5.64 11.39 -76.74
N GLY A 9 4.53 11.07 -76.09
CA GLY A 9 4.43 11.08 -74.63
C GLY A 9 4.88 9.74 -74.04
N PRO A 10 5.55 9.69 -72.86
CA PRO A 10 5.87 8.44 -72.21
C PRO A 10 4.65 7.90 -71.48
N LEU A 11 4.45 6.58 -71.62
CA LEU A 11 3.44 5.78 -70.93
C LEU A 11 3.81 5.68 -69.43
N ILE A 12 3.08 6.38 -68.56
CA ILE A 12 3.25 6.26 -67.10
C ILE A 12 2.40 5.07 -66.62
N PHE A 13 3.07 3.98 -66.24
CA PHE A 13 2.45 2.86 -65.53
C PHE A 13 2.06 3.30 -64.11
N LEU A 14 0.76 3.43 -63.85
CA LEU A 14 0.22 3.81 -62.54
C LEU A 14 0.08 2.52 -61.70
N ILE A 15 1.09 2.21 -60.90
CA ILE A 15 1.02 1.13 -59.90
C ILE A 15 0.07 1.60 -58.79
N ALA A 16 -1.18 1.14 -58.84
CA ALA A 16 -2.13 1.33 -57.75
C ALA A 16 -1.70 0.44 -56.57
N PHE A 17 -0.88 0.98 -55.67
CA PHE A 17 -0.57 0.36 -54.39
C PHE A 17 -1.80 0.48 -53.50
N PHE A 18 -2.69 -0.51 -53.55
CA PHE A 18 -3.86 -0.59 -52.68
C PHE A 18 -3.36 -0.92 -51.28
N SER A 19 -3.01 0.11 -50.50
CA SER A 19 -2.67 -0.03 -49.09
C SER A 19 -3.90 -0.54 -48.35
N PHE A 20 -3.96 -1.85 -48.11
CA PHE A 20 -4.92 -2.46 -47.19
C PHE A 20 -4.56 -2.00 -45.78
N PHE A 21 -4.98 -0.80 -45.40
CA PHE A 21 -4.98 -0.34 -44.02
C PHE A 21 -6.04 -1.15 -43.28
N SER A 22 -5.66 -2.32 -42.76
CA SER A 22 -6.40 -2.94 -41.68
C SER A 22 -6.35 -2.00 -40.50
N THR A 23 -7.43 -1.26 -40.27
CA THR A 23 -7.62 -0.58 -39.00
C THR A 23 -7.74 -1.67 -37.95
N VAL A 24 -6.67 -1.90 -37.19
CA VAL A 24 -6.75 -2.67 -35.95
C VAL A 24 -7.67 -1.86 -35.05
N GLN A 25 -8.94 -2.23 -35.02
CA GLN A 25 -9.92 -1.60 -34.15
C GLN A 25 -9.49 -1.95 -32.72
N LEU A 26 -8.91 -0.97 -32.01
CA LEU A 26 -8.53 -1.14 -30.62
C LEU A 26 -9.81 -1.42 -29.82
N LYS A 27 -10.00 -2.69 -29.45
CA LYS A 27 -11.07 -3.10 -28.54
C LYS A 27 -10.74 -2.43 -27.20
N ASN A 28 -11.57 -1.47 -26.77
CA ASN A 28 -11.45 -0.89 -25.43
C ASN A 28 -11.73 -2.00 -24.41
N VAL A 29 -10.67 -2.59 -23.87
CA VAL A 29 -10.79 -3.53 -22.75
C VAL A 29 -11.03 -2.69 -21.50
N ASN A 30 -12.26 -2.71 -21.00
CA ASN A 30 -12.59 -2.07 -19.74
C ASN A 30 -11.90 -2.83 -18.60
N ALA A 31 -11.13 -2.11 -17.78
CA ALA A 31 -10.41 -2.72 -16.65
C ALA A 31 -11.35 -3.36 -15.62
N PHE A 32 -12.55 -2.80 -15.46
CA PHE A 32 -13.57 -3.30 -14.56
C PHE A 32 -14.91 -3.41 -15.28
N THR A 33 -15.75 -4.35 -14.85
CA THR A 33 -17.18 -4.33 -15.15
C THR A 33 -17.91 -3.23 -14.35
N SER A 34 -19.23 -3.09 -14.53
CA SER A 34 -20.06 -2.16 -13.75
C SER A 34 -20.38 -2.65 -12.33
N GLN A 35 -19.99 -3.87 -11.96
CA GLN A 35 -20.29 -4.45 -10.64
C GLN A 35 -19.71 -3.59 -9.50
N VAL A 36 -20.48 -3.35 -8.44
CA VAL A 36 -19.92 -2.76 -7.21
C VAL A 36 -19.20 -3.86 -6.43
N LEU A 37 -17.92 -3.64 -6.10
CA LEU A 37 -17.13 -4.62 -5.34
C LEU A 37 -17.07 -4.22 -3.86
N GLN A 38 -17.30 -5.18 -2.98
CA GLN A 38 -17.25 -5.03 -1.54
C GLN A 38 -16.90 -6.37 -0.90
N MET A 39 -16.78 -6.41 0.43
CA MET A 39 -16.49 -7.63 1.20
C MET A 39 -17.36 -8.81 0.73
N GLY A 40 -16.71 -9.95 0.50
CA GLY A 40 -17.34 -11.19 0.05
C GLY A 40 -17.49 -11.31 -1.48
N ALA A 41 -17.23 -10.26 -2.25
CA ALA A 41 -17.17 -10.36 -3.71
C ALA A 41 -16.02 -11.27 -4.16
N THR A 42 -16.21 -11.97 -5.28
CA THR A 42 -15.17 -12.79 -5.90
C THR A 42 -15.13 -12.61 -7.42
N GLY A 43 -14.04 -13.02 -8.07
CA GLY A 43 -13.92 -13.09 -9.53
C GLY A 43 -12.92 -12.11 -10.15
N GLU A 44 -12.97 -11.97 -11.48
CA GLU A 44 -11.98 -11.23 -12.28
C GLU A 44 -11.87 -9.76 -11.87
N ASP A 45 -12.99 -9.10 -11.58
CA ASP A 45 -13.01 -7.71 -11.12
C ASP A 45 -12.26 -7.53 -9.78
N VAL A 46 -12.27 -8.55 -8.91
CA VAL A 46 -11.53 -8.53 -7.64
C VAL A 46 -10.05 -8.80 -7.88
N ILE A 47 -9.70 -9.70 -8.81
CA ILE A 47 -8.31 -9.93 -9.24
C ILE A 47 -7.70 -8.63 -9.77
N GLU A 48 -8.44 -7.92 -10.62
CA GLU A 48 -8.00 -6.63 -11.16
C GLU A 48 -7.82 -5.59 -10.04
N LEU A 49 -8.81 -5.48 -9.15
CA LEU A 49 -8.76 -4.57 -8.01
C LEU A 49 -7.51 -4.81 -7.16
N GLN A 50 -7.30 -6.06 -6.74
CA GLN A 50 -6.15 -6.47 -5.94
C GLN A 50 -4.84 -6.20 -6.67
N SER A 51 -4.76 -6.49 -7.98
CA SER A 51 -3.56 -6.24 -8.79
C SER A 51 -3.22 -4.76 -8.88
N ARG A 52 -4.23 -3.90 -9.09
CA ARG A 52 -4.04 -2.44 -9.16
C ARG A 52 -3.73 -1.85 -7.79
N LEU A 53 -4.41 -2.27 -6.73
CA LEU A 53 -4.07 -1.85 -5.37
C LEU A 53 -2.66 -2.29 -5.02
N LYS A 54 -2.24 -3.49 -5.43
CA LYS A 54 -0.88 -3.99 -5.24
C LYS A 54 0.15 -3.15 -5.98
N TYR A 55 -0.11 -2.85 -7.24
CA TYR A 55 0.72 -1.95 -8.04
C TYR A 55 0.86 -0.56 -7.42
N ASN A 56 -0.23 -0.02 -6.85
CA ASN A 56 -0.23 1.27 -6.15
C ASN A 56 0.32 1.18 -4.70
N GLY A 57 0.77 0.02 -4.23
CA GLY A 57 1.34 -0.16 -2.88
C GLY A 57 0.32 -0.32 -1.75
N TYR A 58 -0.97 -0.47 -2.05
CA TYR A 58 -2.03 -0.62 -1.05
C TYR A 58 -2.38 -2.07 -0.70
N TYR A 59 -1.97 -3.04 -1.53
CA TYR A 59 -2.31 -4.46 -1.33
C TYR A 59 -1.08 -5.36 -1.45
N THR A 60 -0.70 -6.05 -0.38
CA THR A 60 0.54 -6.85 -0.34
C THR A 60 0.27 -8.35 -0.44
N SER A 61 -0.95 -8.79 -0.14
CA SER A 61 -1.38 -10.19 -0.17
C SER A 61 -1.37 -10.78 -1.59
N LYS A 62 -1.63 -12.10 -1.68
CA LYS A 62 -1.82 -12.79 -2.95
C LYS A 62 -3.03 -12.20 -3.69
N VAL A 63 -2.90 -12.07 -5.00
CA VAL A 63 -4.04 -11.81 -5.87
C VAL A 63 -4.75 -13.14 -6.07
N ASP A 64 -5.88 -13.31 -5.39
CA ASP A 64 -6.64 -14.56 -5.34
C ASP A 64 -8.08 -14.38 -5.85
N GLY A 65 -8.48 -13.14 -6.15
CA GLY A 65 -9.82 -12.85 -6.62
C GLY A 65 -10.89 -12.95 -5.55
N VAL A 66 -10.53 -12.92 -4.26
CA VAL A 66 -11.45 -12.92 -3.13
C VAL A 66 -11.37 -11.60 -2.38
N PHE A 67 -12.47 -10.86 -2.32
CA PHE A 67 -12.54 -9.60 -1.61
C PHE A 67 -12.74 -9.88 -0.12
N GLY A 68 -11.65 -10.30 0.52
CA GLY A 68 -11.57 -10.51 1.95
C GLY A 68 -11.11 -9.27 2.72
N TYR A 69 -10.78 -9.48 3.98
CA TYR A 69 -10.36 -8.43 4.91
C TYR A 69 -9.18 -7.60 4.40
N ASN A 70 -8.18 -8.25 3.80
CA ASN A 70 -7.00 -7.55 3.28
C ASN A 70 -7.35 -6.64 2.09
N THR A 71 -8.26 -7.07 1.21
CA THR A 71 -8.72 -6.25 0.08
C THR A 71 -9.55 -5.08 0.59
N TYR A 72 -10.42 -5.30 1.58
CA TYR A 72 -11.21 -4.25 2.22
C TYR A 72 -10.34 -3.13 2.80
N TRP A 73 -9.31 -3.47 3.58
CA TRP A 73 -8.39 -2.47 4.11
C TRP A 73 -7.58 -1.78 3.04
N ALA A 74 -7.10 -2.51 2.03
CA ALA A 74 -6.41 -1.91 0.89
C ALA A 74 -7.28 -0.88 0.16
N VAL A 75 -8.57 -1.17 -0.05
CA VAL A 75 -9.52 -0.23 -0.65
C VAL A 75 -9.72 0.99 0.24
N ARG A 76 -9.94 0.81 1.54
CA ARG A 76 -10.13 1.94 2.47
C ARG A 76 -8.89 2.84 2.52
N ASN A 77 -7.70 2.25 2.57
CA ASN A 77 -6.44 2.98 2.51
C ASN A 77 -6.34 3.81 1.22
N PHE A 78 -6.67 3.18 0.08
CA PHE A 78 -6.70 3.87 -1.20
C PHE A 78 -7.73 5.01 -1.22
N GLN A 79 -8.97 4.75 -0.77
CA GLN A 79 -10.03 5.77 -0.72
C GLN A 79 -9.63 6.97 0.11
N ASN A 80 -9.07 6.73 1.29
CA ASN A 80 -8.59 7.77 2.18
C ASN A 80 -7.50 8.63 1.51
N ASN A 81 -6.49 7.99 0.90
CA ASN A 81 -5.38 8.71 0.25
C ASN A 81 -5.83 9.62 -0.91
N PHE A 82 -6.92 9.27 -1.58
CA PHE A 82 -7.47 10.05 -2.69
C PHE A 82 -8.68 10.91 -2.30
N GLY A 83 -8.91 11.13 -0.99
CA GLY A 83 -9.97 12.02 -0.49
C GLY A 83 -11.39 11.56 -0.85
N MET A 84 -11.60 10.24 -0.94
CA MET A 84 -12.90 9.63 -1.23
C MET A 84 -13.59 9.16 0.05
N PRO A 85 -14.93 8.94 0.02
CA PRO A 85 -15.60 8.25 1.12
C PRO A 85 -14.90 6.93 1.44
N VAL A 86 -14.52 6.75 2.71
CA VAL A 86 -13.79 5.58 3.19
C VAL A 86 -14.81 4.54 3.65
N ASP A 87 -15.56 4.00 2.70
CA ASP A 87 -16.61 3.01 2.94
C ASP A 87 -16.16 1.58 2.63
N GLY A 88 -14.98 1.40 2.01
CA GLY A 88 -14.50 0.10 1.56
C GLY A 88 -15.25 -0.44 0.34
N VAL A 89 -16.08 0.39 -0.30
CA VAL A 89 -16.90 0.05 -1.46
C VAL A 89 -16.26 0.55 -2.74
N VAL A 90 -16.00 -0.36 -3.67
CA VAL A 90 -15.38 -0.06 -4.96
C VAL A 90 -16.46 0.18 -6.01
N GLY A 91 -17.16 1.30 -5.86
CA GLY A 91 -18.08 1.83 -6.87
C GLY A 91 -17.36 2.52 -8.04
N ALA A 92 -18.12 3.05 -9.00
CA ALA A 92 -17.59 3.64 -10.23
C ALA A 92 -16.50 4.70 -10.00
N LYS A 93 -16.68 5.57 -9.00
CA LYS A 93 -15.71 6.63 -8.63
C LYS A 93 -14.38 6.03 -8.13
N THR A 94 -14.45 5.06 -7.22
CA THR A 94 -13.27 4.35 -6.69
C THR A 94 -12.55 3.60 -7.82
N LYS A 95 -13.28 2.87 -8.68
CA LYS A 95 -12.73 2.17 -9.85
C LYS A 95 -11.97 3.12 -10.78
N ALA A 96 -12.59 4.24 -11.14
CA ALA A 96 -11.97 5.25 -12.00
C ALA A 96 -10.69 5.81 -11.38
N MET A 97 -10.69 6.07 -10.06
CA MET A 97 -9.51 6.58 -9.37
C MET A 97 -8.38 5.54 -9.31
N ILE A 98 -8.68 4.27 -9.02
CA ILE A 98 -7.69 3.17 -9.03
C ILE A 98 -7.05 3.04 -10.41
N VAL A 99 -7.85 3.07 -11.48
CA VAL A 99 -7.34 3.04 -12.85
C VAL A 99 -6.45 4.26 -13.14
N LYS A 100 -6.88 5.47 -12.75
CA LYS A 100 -6.09 6.70 -12.93
C LYS A 100 -4.74 6.63 -12.21
N ALA A 101 -4.74 6.19 -10.94
CA ALA A 101 -3.53 6.05 -10.13
C ALA A 101 -2.53 5.06 -10.76
N THR A 102 -3.02 3.94 -11.30
CA THR A 102 -2.15 2.98 -12.02
C THR A 102 -1.65 3.45 -13.38
N LYS A 103 -2.41 4.28 -14.12
CA LYS A 103 -1.99 4.76 -15.45
C LYS A 103 -0.90 5.83 -15.38
N TYR A 104 -0.82 6.58 -14.28
CA TYR A 104 0.13 7.70 -14.09
C TYR A 104 1.60 7.26 -14.02
N VAL A 105 1.90 6.02 -13.61
CA VAL A 105 3.29 5.53 -13.49
C VAL A 105 3.87 5.03 -14.83
N LYS A 106 3.05 4.85 -15.88
CA LYS A 106 3.55 4.51 -17.23
C LYS A 106 4.10 5.73 -17.99
N SER A 107 3.97 6.94 -17.43
CA SER A 107 4.48 8.19 -18.02
C SER A 107 4.85 9.17 -16.90
N GLY A 108 5.94 8.92 -16.18
CA GLY A 108 6.29 9.82 -15.07
C GLY A 108 7.45 9.38 -14.19
N SER A 109 8.47 8.74 -14.72
CA SER A 109 9.76 8.63 -14.06
C SER A 109 10.54 9.93 -14.25
N THR A 110 10.22 10.99 -13.48
CA THR A 110 11.15 12.09 -13.14
C THR A 110 10.61 12.89 -11.93
N GLY A 111 11.18 12.62 -10.75
CA GLY A 111 11.48 13.58 -9.67
C GLY A 111 10.40 14.51 -9.09
N SER A 112 10.04 14.27 -7.82
CA SER A 112 10.09 15.34 -6.82
C SER A 112 10.57 14.79 -5.48
N SER A 113 11.74 15.30 -5.12
CA SER A 113 12.53 15.07 -3.92
C SER A 113 11.88 15.68 -2.67
N GLY A 114 12.23 15.13 -1.49
CA GLY A 114 12.19 15.90 -0.24
C GLY A 114 11.59 15.19 0.97
N SER A 115 12.15 14.05 1.38
CA SER A 115 12.14 13.64 2.80
C SER A 115 13.29 12.65 3.01
N ASN A 116 14.14 12.90 4.01
CA ASN A 116 15.12 11.93 4.54
C ASN A 116 14.37 10.74 5.16
N VAL A 117 13.74 9.93 4.32
CA VAL A 117 13.16 8.66 4.74
C VAL A 117 14.27 7.62 4.67
N PRO A 118 14.54 6.85 5.73
CA PRO A 118 15.54 5.80 5.67
C PRO A 118 15.19 4.79 4.57
N ASN A 119 16.22 4.30 3.85
CA ASN A 119 16.04 3.31 2.77
C ASN A 119 15.20 2.12 3.25
N GLY A 120 14.10 1.82 2.56
CA GLY A 120 13.27 0.63 2.79
C GLY A 120 11.85 0.88 3.33
N TYR A 121 11.52 2.10 3.75
CA TYR A 121 10.17 2.46 4.23
C TYR A 121 9.60 3.63 3.45
N SER A 122 8.29 3.64 3.20
CA SER A 122 7.60 4.78 2.58
C SER A 122 7.16 5.80 3.64
N GLN A 123 6.80 7.01 3.18
CA GLN A 123 6.20 8.02 4.07
C GLN A 123 4.90 7.52 4.73
N ASN A 124 4.15 6.66 4.03
CA ASN A 124 2.94 6.02 4.56
C ASN A 124 3.28 5.00 5.65
N ASP A 125 4.34 4.19 5.47
CA ASP A 125 4.79 3.26 6.50
C ASP A 125 5.14 4.00 7.79
N ILE A 126 5.87 5.12 7.67
CA ILE A 126 6.21 5.96 8.82
C ILE A 126 4.96 6.49 9.53
N GLN A 127 3.96 6.95 8.77
CA GLN A 127 2.71 7.45 9.35
C GLN A 127 1.93 6.36 10.08
N LEU A 128 1.80 5.17 9.46
CA LEU A 128 1.14 4.02 10.09
C LEU A 128 1.86 3.62 11.38
N MET A 129 3.19 3.47 11.34
CA MET A 129 3.99 3.13 12.52
C MET A 129 3.82 4.18 13.61
N ALA A 130 3.87 5.47 13.27
CA ALA A 130 3.79 6.54 14.27
C ALA A 130 2.42 6.57 14.96
N ASN A 131 1.34 6.33 14.22
CA ASN A 131 0.00 6.25 14.82
C ASN A 131 -0.19 4.99 15.67
N ALA A 132 0.36 3.85 15.22
CA ALA A 132 0.39 2.63 16.03
C ALA A 132 1.17 2.84 17.33
N VAL A 133 2.40 3.35 17.24
CA VAL A 133 3.25 3.68 18.40
C VAL A 133 2.53 4.63 19.35
N TYR A 134 1.89 5.67 18.82
CA TYR A 134 1.15 6.62 19.66
C TYR A 134 0.01 5.94 20.42
N GLY A 135 -0.79 5.09 19.77
CA GLY A 135 -1.88 4.37 20.44
C GLY A 135 -1.39 3.47 21.57
N GLU A 136 -0.26 2.79 21.35
CA GLU A 136 0.27 1.81 22.30
C GLU A 136 1.09 2.43 23.43
N SER A 137 1.67 3.61 23.22
CA SER A 137 2.68 4.18 24.15
C SER A 137 2.47 5.65 24.46
N ARG A 138 1.26 6.18 24.26
CA ARG A 138 0.91 7.53 24.71
C ARG A 138 1.11 7.67 26.22
N GLY A 139 1.93 8.64 26.62
CA GLY A 139 2.25 8.90 28.03
C GLY A 139 3.41 8.06 28.57
N GLU A 140 3.95 7.13 27.78
CA GLU A 140 5.16 6.39 28.13
C GLU A 140 6.42 7.28 27.96
N PRO A 141 7.53 6.96 28.67
CA PRO A 141 8.81 7.60 28.41
C PRO A 141 9.23 7.41 26.95
N TYR A 142 10.02 8.34 26.40
CA TYR A 142 10.43 8.31 24.98
C TYR A 142 11.03 6.96 24.56
N ILE A 143 11.88 6.36 25.40
CA ILE A 143 12.46 5.03 25.18
C ILE A 143 11.38 3.93 25.04
N GLY A 144 10.22 4.07 25.70
CA GLY A 144 9.09 3.16 25.56
C GLY A 144 8.37 3.32 24.21
N GLN A 145 8.32 4.53 23.66
CA GLN A 145 7.79 4.78 22.31
C GLN A 145 8.71 4.18 21.24
N VAL A 146 10.02 4.38 21.39
CA VAL A 146 11.04 3.74 20.51
C VAL A 146 10.95 2.22 20.63
N ALA A 147 10.73 1.69 21.84
CA ALA A 147 10.58 0.26 22.08
C ALA A 147 9.39 -0.36 21.31
N VAL A 148 8.23 0.29 21.29
CA VAL A 148 7.08 -0.18 20.48
C VAL A 148 7.40 -0.13 18.99
N ALA A 149 8.05 0.94 18.51
CA ALA A 149 8.47 1.05 17.13
C ALA A 149 9.44 -0.07 16.74
N ALA A 150 10.43 -0.37 17.58
CA ALA A 150 11.37 -1.47 17.37
C ALA A 150 10.67 -2.82 17.29
N VAL A 151 9.67 -3.08 18.14
CA VAL A 151 8.85 -4.31 18.05
C VAL A 151 8.15 -4.44 16.70
N ILE A 152 7.63 -3.35 16.12
CA ILE A 152 7.03 -3.38 14.76
C ILE A 152 8.09 -3.84 13.74
N LEU A 153 9.28 -3.26 13.77
CA LEU A 153 10.37 -3.59 12.84
C LEU A 153 10.90 -5.03 13.05
N ASN A 154 10.96 -5.48 14.30
CA ASN A 154 11.34 -6.84 14.66
C ASN A 154 10.33 -7.86 14.11
N ARG A 155 9.02 -7.55 14.18
CA ARG A 155 7.98 -8.36 13.53
C ARG A 155 8.13 -8.37 12.01
N VAL A 156 8.34 -7.22 11.37
CA VAL A 156 8.57 -7.15 9.91
C VAL A 156 9.74 -8.04 9.48
N SER A 157 10.77 -8.16 10.31
CA SER A 157 11.95 -8.98 10.06
C SER A 157 11.81 -10.44 10.48
N ASN A 158 10.76 -10.81 11.22
CA ASN A 158 10.57 -12.14 11.78
C ASN A 158 9.67 -13.00 10.88
N PRO A 159 10.09 -14.22 10.49
CA PRO A 159 9.32 -15.11 9.61
C PRO A 159 7.94 -15.53 10.12
N SER A 160 7.68 -15.39 11.42
CA SER A 160 6.39 -15.72 12.05
C SER A 160 5.33 -14.64 11.87
N PHE A 161 5.69 -13.49 11.29
CA PHE A 161 4.84 -12.32 11.09
C PHE A 161 4.85 -11.89 9.62
N PRO A 162 3.89 -11.05 9.20
CA PRO A 162 3.94 -10.42 7.88
C PRO A 162 5.24 -9.61 7.69
N ASN A 163 5.83 -9.71 6.50
CA ASN A 163 7.10 -9.06 6.16
C ASN A 163 6.94 -7.61 5.65
N THR A 164 5.88 -6.91 6.06
CA THR A 164 5.62 -5.50 5.70
C THR A 164 5.03 -4.76 6.90
N VAL A 165 5.33 -3.46 7.02
CA VAL A 165 4.80 -2.60 8.11
C VAL A 165 3.28 -2.66 8.18
N SER A 166 2.62 -2.46 7.04
CA SER A 166 1.17 -2.56 6.93
C SER A 166 0.66 -3.94 7.39
N GLY A 167 1.30 -5.02 6.94
CA GLY A 167 0.95 -6.37 7.35
C GLY A 167 1.00 -6.56 8.87
N VAL A 168 2.09 -6.12 9.51
CA VAL A 168 2.26 -6.20 10.98
C VAL A 168 1.24 -5.35 11.72
N ILE A 169 1.00 -4.12 11.28
CA ILE A 169 0.10 -3.19 11.96
C ILE A 169 -1.36 -3.64 11.89
N PHE A 170 -1.79 -4.18 10.74
CA PHE A 170 -3.17 -4.60 10.52
C PHE A 170 -3.45 -6.05 10.91
N GLU A 171 -2.49 -6.76 11.52
CA GLU A 171 -2.78 -8.07 12.11
C GLU A 171 -3.91 -7.96 13.15
N PRO A 172 -4.89 -8.89 13.14
CA PRO A 172 -6.05 -8.80 14.02
C PRO A 172 -5.67 -8.62 15.50
N ARG A 173 -6.06 -7.46 16.06
CA ARG A 173 -5.83 -7.05 17.45
C ARG A 173 -4.35 -6.84 17.83
N ALA A 174 -3.47 -6.63 16.87
CA ALA A 174 -2.05 -6.36 17.15
C ALA A 174 -1.81 -4.95 17.72
N PHE A 175 -2.63 -3.97 17.33
CA PHE A 175 -2.53 -2.56 17.74
C PHE A 175 -3.92 -1.96 17.99
N THR A 176 -4.10 -1.31 19.12
CA THR A 176 -5.34 -0.62 19.53
C THR A 176 -5.70 0.52 18.58
N ALA A 177 -4.70 1.26 18.08
CA ALA A 177 -4.90 2.36 17.14
C ALA A 177 -5.65 1.96 15.85
N VAL A 178 -5.56 0.69 15.44
CA VAL A 178 -6.32 0.17 14.29
C VAL A 178 -7.79 0.00 14.66
N ALA A 179 -8.08 -0.61 15.81
CA ALA A 179 -9.45 -0.82 16.29
C ALA A 179 -10.16 0.50 16.61
N ASP A 180 -9.43 1.47 17.18
CA ASP A 180 -9.95 2.78 17.57
C ASP A 180 -10.03 3.78 16.39
N GLY A 181 -9.67 3.34 15.18
CA GLY A 181 -9.68 4.17 13.97
C GLY A 181 -8.65 5.31 13.95
N GLN A 182 -7.71 5.32 14.90
CA GLN A 182 -6.70 6.37 15.05
C GLN A 182 -5.51 6.22 14.09
N ILE A 183 -5.41 5.07 13.41
CA ILE A 183 -4.26 4.72 12.57
C ILE A 183 -4.02 5.65 11.36
N TYR A 184 -4.99 6.50 11.00
CA TYR A 184 -4.89 7.43 9.86
C TYR A 184 -4.89 8.91 10.25
N LEU A 185 -4.77 9.23 11.54
CA LEU A 185 -4.66 10.62 11.97
C LEU A 185 -3.28 11.21 11.63
N THR A 186 -3.16 12.53 11.79
CA THR A 186 -1.85 13.19 11.75
C THR A 186 -0.99 12.64 12.89
N PRO A 187 0.19 12.08 12.59
CA PRO A 187 1.05 11.50 13.62
C PRO A 187 1.46 12.49 14.68
N ASN A 188 1.45 12.03 15.93
CA ASN A 188 2.14 12.74 17.00
C ASN A 188 3.64 12.85 16.66
N GLU A 189 4.20 14.04 16.79
CA GLU A 189 5.59 14.32 16.42
C GLU A 189 6.59 13.46 17.20
N THR A 190 6.35 13.22 18.49
CA THR A 190 7.21 12.39 19.34
C THR A 190 7.17 10.93 18.90
N ALA A 191 5.99 10.39 18.61
CA ALA A 191 5.85 9.02 18.10
C ALA A 191 6.51 8.85 16.72
N LYS A 192 6.35 9.84 15.82
CA LYS A 192 7.03 9.84 14.53
C LYS A 192 8.55 9.87 14.69
N LYS A 193 9.08 10.67 15.62
CA LYS A 193 10.52 10.70 15.92
C LYS A 193 11.00 9.34 16.46
N ALA A 194 10.24 8.72 17.36
CA ALA A 194 10.56 7.40 17.90
C ALA A 194 10.62 6.32 16.81
N VAL A 195 9.72 6.37 15.83
CA VAL A 195 9.75 5.51 14.65
C VAL A 195 11.02 5.70 13.84
N LEU A 196 11.40 6.95 13.56
CA LEU A 196 12.62 7.24 12.80
C LEU A 196 13.88 6.75 13.54
N ASP A 197 13.93 6.94 14.86
CA ASP A 197 15.03 6.44 15.69
C ASP A 197 15.13 4.91 15.66
N ALA A 198 14.00 4.20 15.73
CA ALA A 198 13.98 2.75 15.59
C ALA A 198 14.42 2.28 14.19
N ILE A 199 13.96 2.95 13.13
CA ILE A 199 14.39 2.65 11.75
C ILE A 199 15.90 2.89 11.58
N ASN A 200 16.46 3.90 12.26
CA ASN A 200 17.89 4.17 12.28
C ASN A 200 18.69 3.18 13.15
N GLY A 201 18.05 2.13 13.67
CA GLY A 201 18.70 1.01 14.35
C GLY A 201 18.63 1.05 15.86
N TRP A 202 17.91 2.00 16.47
CA TRP A 202 17.74 2.01 17.92
C TRP A 202 16.66 1.01 18.37
N ASP A 203 17.09 -0.17 18.81
CA ASP A 203 16.22 -1.14 19.50
C ASP A 203 16.56 -1.26 21.00
N PRO A 204 15.81 -0.60 21.91
CA PRO A 204 16.01 -0.73 23.34
C PRO A 204 15.51 -2.07 23.92
N THR A 205 14.80 -2.88 23.14
CA THR A 205 14.07 -4.08 23.59
C THR A 205 14.84 -5.39 23.46
N GLU A 206 15.99 -5.38 22.77
CA GLU A 206 16.82 -6.55 22.48
C GLU A 206 16.11 -7.62 21.63
N ASN A 207 15.57 -7.19 20.49
CA ASN A 207 14.81 -7.98 19.52
C ASN A 207 13.49 -8.55 20.09
N ALA A 208 12.78 -7.78 20.92
CA ALA A 208 11.46 -8.19 21.37
C ALA A 208 10.46 -8.22 20.21
N ILE A 209 9.56 -9.19 20.23
CA ILE A 209 8.44 -9.31 19.25
C ILE A 209 7.06 -9.23 19.92
N TYR A 210 7.04 -9.25 21.26
CA TYR A 210 5.84 -9.04 22.06
C TYR A 210 6.10 -8.04 23.18
N TYR A 211 5.03 -7.40 23.66
CA TYR A 211 5.04 -6.65 24.90
C TYR A 211 3.65 -6.69 25.54
N PHE A 212 3.58 -6.39 26.84
CA PHE A 212 2.32 -6.27 27.55
C PHE A 212 2.44 -5.36 28.78
N ASN A 213 1.32 -4.79 29.20
CA ASN A 213 1.22 -4.08 30.46
C ASN A 213 0.86 -5.08 31.57
N PRO A 214 1.74 -5.34 32.56
CA PRO A 214 1.49 -6.35 33.60
C PRO A 214 0.33 -5.97 34.52
N ASP A 215 -0.07 -4.70 34.57
CA ASP A 215 -1.19 -4.24 35.39
C ASP A 215 -2.56 -4.59 34.78
N THR A 216 -2.60 -4.82 33.45
CA THR A 216 -3.86 -5.01 32.70
C THR A 216 -3.90 -6.30 31.90
N ALA A 217 -2.77 -7.00 31.71
CA ALA A 217 -2.70 -8.19 30.89
C ALA A 217 -3.30 -9.42 31.58
N THR A 218 -4.34 -9.99 30.97
CA THR A 218 -5.06 -11.16 31.47
C THR A 218 -4.71 -12.47 30.75
N SER A 219 -3.99 -12.41 29.63
CA SER A 219 -3.68 -13.59 28.80
C SER A 219 -2.59 -14.46 29.44
N ALA A 220 -2.91 -15.69 29.87
CA ALA A 220 -1.91 -16.63 30.39
C ALA A 220 -0.74 -16.89 29.39
N TRP A 221 -1.05 -16.88 28.09
CA TRP A 221 -0.05 -17.06 27.04
C TRP A 221 1.00 -15.94 27.02
N ILE A 222 0.61 -14.67 27.23
CA ILE A 222 1.60 -13.58 27.21
C ILE A 222 2.53 -13.65 28.41
N TRP A 223 2.02 -14.08 29.56
CA TRP A 223 2.81 -14.30 30.77
C TRP A 223 3.80 -15.47 30.64
N SER A 224 3.54 -16.44 29.76
CA SER A 224 4.47 -17.54 29.48
C SER A 224 5.64 -17.18 28.55
N ARG A 225 5.61 -16.00 27.91
CA ARG A 225 6.68 -15.58 27.00
C ARG A 225 7.96 -15.26 27.80
N PRO A 226 9.16 -15.61 27.29
CA PRO A 226 10.41 -15.21 27.92
C PRO A 226 10.52 -13.68 28.02
N GLN A 227 10.49 -13.17 29.25
CA GLN A 227 10.56 -11.73 29.53
C GLN A 227 12.01 -11.25 29.42
N ILE A 228 12.21 -10.14 28.72
CA ILE A 228 13.53 -9.54 28.51
C ILE A 228 13.75 -8.43 29.54
N LYS A 229 12.88 -7.42 29.53
CA LYS A 229 12.96 -6.24 30.40
C LYS A 229 11.64 -5.49 30.46
N LYS A 230 11.53 -4.57 31.43
CA LYS A 230 10.43 -3.60 31.55
C LYS A 230 10.92 -2.20 31.15
N ILE A 231 10.18 -1.52 30.27
CA ILE A 231 10.38 -0.11 29.93
C ILE A 231 9.05 0.61 30.12
N GLY A 232 9.03 1.59 31.03
CA GLY A 232 7.77 2.23 31.43
C GLY A 232 6.79 1.20 31.98
N ARG A 233 5.58 1.16 31.41
CA ARG A 233 4.51 0.23 31.80
C ARG A 233 4.55 -1.09 31.05
N HIS A 234 5.44 -1.26 30.08
CA HIS A 234 5.48 -2.46 29.24
C HIS A 234 6.62 -3.41 29.60
N ILE A 235 6.30 -4.70 29.72
CA ILE A 235 7.28 -5.80 29.72
C ILE A 235 7.43 -6.28 28.28
N PHE A 236 8.66 -6.33 27.79
CA PHE A 236 9.02 -6.77 26.43
C PHE A 236 9.52 -8.21 26.44
N CYS A 237 9.11 -9.00 25.46
CA CYS A 237 9.30 -10.46 25.43
C CYS A 237 9.69 -10.99 24.04
N ARG A 238 10.28 -12.19 24.02
CA ARG A 238 10.47 -13.00 22.81
C ARG A 238 9.32 -13.95 22.56
#